data_AF-A0A6A8SDI8-F1
#
_entry.id   AF-A0A6A8SDI8-F1
#
_cell.length_a   1.000
_cell.length_b   1.000
_cell.length_c   1.000
_cell.angle_alpha   90.00
_cell.angle_beta   90.00
_cell.angle_gamma   90.00
#
_symmetry.space_group_name_H-M   'P 1'
#
loop_
_entity.id
_entity.type
_entity.pdbx_description
1 polymer ?
#
loop_
_entity_poly.entity_id
_entity_poly.type
_entity_poly.pdbx_seq_one_letter_code
_entity_poly.pdbx_strand_id
1 'polypeptide(L)'
;MMKILLIEDEEDLIEALAHGLKKNGYVVDMATDGRDGLELSYINDYDLIILDLNLPSMDGLDILTEIRKRDQECKILILSARSDYSQRIEGLDKGANDYLVKPFDFGELLARTRALLRRTFIQQNTQLKHGDLIIDTAKRCVMYHQQPVELSPKEFAFLNI
;
A
#
# COMPACT_ATOMS: atom_id res chain seq x y z
N MET A 1 -1.90 -4.16 11.90
CA MET A 1 -1.44 -2.76 11.82
C MET A 1 -0.52 -2.69 10.62
N MET A 2 -0.64 -1.68 9.74
CA MET A 2 0.16 -1.65 8.51
C MET A 2 1.58 -1.18 8.83
N LYS A 3 2.59 -1.86 8.27
CA LYS A 3 4.01 -1.59 8.49
C LYS A 3 4.62 -0.87 7.29
N ILE A 4 5.31 0.24 7.54
CA ILE A 4 5.98 1.07 6.54
C ILE A 4 7.48 1.05 6.80
N LEU A 5 8.26 0.84 5.74
CA LEU A 5 9.69 1.13 5.74
C LEU A 5 9.93 2.49 5.10
N LEU A 6 10.65 3.38 5.79
CA LEU A 6 11.07 4.67 5.27
C LEU A 6 12.58 4.63 5.00
N ILE A 7 13.00 4.86 3.76
CA ILE A 7 14.40 4.87 3.34
C ILE A 7 14.72 6.28 2.82
N GLU A 8 15.41 7.07 3.63
CA GLU A 8 15.64 8.50 3.44
C GLU A 8 16.88 8.94 4.23
N ASP A 9 17.82 9.62 3.59
CA ASP A 9 19.12 9.97 4.20
C ASP A 9 19.08 11.26 5.03
N GLU A 10 18.13 12.16 4.77
CA GLU A 10 17.97 13.40 5.53
C GLU A 10 17.33 13.12 6.91
N GLU A 11 18.13 13.17 7.98
CA GLU A 11 17.72 12.85 9.36
C GLU A 11 16.49 13.62 9.83
N ASP A 12 16.45 14.94 9.63
CA ASP A 12 15.32 15.77 10.03
C ASP A 12 14.02 15.38 9.30
N LEU A 13 14.14 15.02 8.01
CA LEU A 13 13.00 14.64 7.19
C LEU A 13 12.49 13.24 7.55
N ILE A 14 13.37 12.24 7.68
CA ILE A 14 12.96 10.88 8.04
C ILE A 14 12.28 10.84 9.41
N GLU A 15 12.78 11.62 10.39
CA GLU A 15 12.16 11.74 11.70
C GLU A 15 10.79 12.41 11.65
N ALA A 16 10.66 13.52 10.92
CA ALA A 16 9.40 14.23 10.76
C ALA A 16 8.34 13.35 10.08
N LEU A 17 8.73 12.63 9.02
CA LEU A 17 7.88 11.69 8.30
C LEU A 17 7.46 10.52 9.18
N ALA A 18 8.40 9.88 9.87
CA ALA A 18 8.12 8.77 10.76
C ALA A 18 7.18 9.18 11.90
N HIS A 19 7.39 10.35 12.51
CA HIS A 19 6.49 10.89 13.54
C HIS A 19 5.07 11.11 13.01
N GLY A 20 4.95 11.76 11.85
CA GLY A 20 3.67 12.01 11.23
C GLY A 20 2.93 10.72 10.86
N LEU A 21 3.63 9.73 10.30
CA LEU A 21 3.06 8.43 9.94
C LEU A 21 2.66 7.62 11.19
N LYS A 22 3.50 7.59 12.22
CA LYS A 22 3.18 6.93 13.51
C LYS A 22 1.92 7.54 14.14
N LYS A 23 1.78 8.87 14.13
CA LYS A 23 0.55 9.56 14.58
C LYS A 23 -0.70 9.17 13.79
N ASN A 24 -0.56 8.71 12.55
CA ASN A 24 -1.65 8.23 11.71
C ASN A 24 -1.88 6.71 11.81
N GLY A 25 -1.27 6.03 12.78
CA GLY A 25 -1.54 4.63 13.11
C GLY A 25 -0.71 3.60 12.34
N TYR A 26 0.37 4.02 11.69
CA TYR A 26 1.31 3.12 11.01
C TYR A 26 2.45 2.70 11.95
N VAL A 27 2.94 1.46 11.79
CA VAL A 27 4.25 1.06 12.33
C VAL A 27 5.30 1.51 11.31
N VAL A 28 6.36 2.18 11.77
CA VAL A 28 7.38 2.73 10.87
C VAL A 28 8.76 2.32 11.33
N ASP A 29 9.46 1.61 10.45
CA ASP A 29 10.90 1.39 10.52
C ASP A 29 11.61 2.38 9.60
N MET A 30 12.84 2.76 9.96
CA MET A 30 13.60 3.82 9.31
C MET A 30 14.98 3.30 8.90
N ALA A 31 15.46 3.71 7.73
CA ALA A 31 16.83 3.52 7.27
C ALA A 31 17.33 4.81 6.61
N THR A 32 18.53 5.25 6.99
CA THR A 32 19.19 6.43 6.43
C THR A 32 20.24 6.09 5.37
N ASP A 33 20.49 4.80 5.14
CA ASP A 33 21.39 4.29 4.11
C ASP A 33 20.68 3.27 3.20
N GLY A 34 21.03 3.29 1.91
CA GLY A 34 20.39 2.43 0.91
C GLY A 34 20.61 0.92 1.15
N ARG A 35 21.77 0.53 1.69
CA ARG A 35 22.06 -0.89 1.98
C ARG A 35 21.27 -1.38 3.19
N ASP A 36 21.19 -0.58 4.24
CA ASP A 36 20.42 -0.90 5.44
C ASP A 36 18.92 -0.98 5.09
N GLY A 37 18.43 -0.06 4.25
CA GLY A 37 17.06 -0.08 3.73
C GLY A 37 16.76 -1.34 2.92
N LEU A 38 17.66 -1.74 2.01
CA LEU A 38 17.52 -2.97 1.24
C LEU A 38 17.55 -4.21 2.14
N GLU A 39 18.47 -4.29 3.10
CA GLU A 39 18.54 -5.40 4.05
C GLU A 39 17.25 -5.51 4.88
N LEU A 40 16.74 -4.40 5.40
CA LEU A 40 15.48 -4.38 6.14
C LEU A 40 14.32 -4.90 5.30
N SER A 41 14.24 -4.50 4.02
CA SER A 41 13.23 -4.98 3.07
C SER A 41 13.31 -6.49 2.79
N TYR A 42 14.47 -7.09 3.05
CA TYR A 42 14.70 -8.51 2.86
C TYR A 42 14.44 -9.36 4.11
N ILE A 43 14.58 -8.79 5.30
CA ILE A 43 14.38 -9.57 6.54
C ILE A 43 13.00 -9.36 7.15
N ASN A 44 12.23 -8.36 6.69
CA ASN A 44 10.88 -8.06 7.15
C ASN A 44 9.90 -7.92 5.98
N ASP A 45 8.63 -8.20 6.24
CA ASP A 45 7.53 -7.85 5.35
C ASP A 45 7.01 -6.44 5.66
N TYR A 46 6.84 -5.61 4.63
CA TYR A 46 6.27 -4.28 4.72
C TYR A 46 5.07 -4.13 3.79
N ASP A 47 4.03 -3.44 4.25
CA ASP A 47 2.87 -3.13 3.43
C ASP A 47 3.15 -2.00 2.43
N LEU A 48 4.08 -1.09 2.79
CA LEU A 48 4.56 0.00 1.93
C LEU A 48 6.03 0.31 2.24
N ILE A 49 6.80 0.59 1.20
CA ILE A 49 8.13 1.18 1.29
C ILE A 49 8.05 2.58 0.69
N ILE A 50 8.52 3.58 1.44
CA ILE A 50 8.73 4.95 0.97
C ILE A 50 10.23 5.12 0.76
N LEU A 51 10.63 5.44 -0.46
CA LEU A 51 12.02 5.33 -0.92
C LEU A 51 12.51 6.63 -1.58
N ASP A 52 13.57 7.25 -1.05
CA ASP A 52 14.33 8.24 -1.84
C ASP A 52 15.24 7.53 -2.86
N LEU A 53 15.48 8.20 -3.98
CA LEU A 53 16.44 7.81 -4.99
C LEU A 53 17.85 8.32 -4.71
N ASN A 54 18.00 9.38 -3.93
CA ASN A 54 19.29 9.98 -3.61
C ASN A 54 19.81 9.50 -2.26
N LEU A 55 20.17 8.22 -2.17
CA LEU A 55 20.67 7.62 -0.94
C LEU A 55 22.19 7.42 -0.97
N PRO A 56 22.87 7.46 0.19
CA PRO A 56 24.23 7.00 0.29
C PRO A 56 24.30 5.48 0.03
N SER A 57 25.49 5.03 -0.39
CA SER A 57 25.87 3.63 -0.64
C SER A 57 25.17 2.88 -1.78
N MET A 58 23.94 3.25 -2.16
CA MET A 58 23.17 2.61 -3.23
C MET A 58 22.11 3.56 -3.81
N ASP A 59 21.97 3.63 -5.14
CA ASP A 59 20.92 4.42 -5.79
C ASP A 59 19.54 3.78 -5.55
N GLY A 60 18.52 4.59 -5.26
CA GLY A 60 17.19 4.05 -4.96
C GLY A 60 16.53 3.33 -6.13
N LEU A 61 16.89 3.61 -7.40
CA LEU A 61 16.38 2.81 -8.52
C LEU A 61 16.98 1.41 -8.55
N ASP A 62 18.21 1.26 -8.07
CA ASP A 62 18.83 -0.06 -7.91
C ASP A 62 18.15 -0.82 -6.77
N ILE A 63 17.88 -0.14 -5.65
CA ILE A 63 17.12 -0.72 -4.51
C ILE A 63 15.74 -1.18 -4.96
N LEU A 64 15.00 -0.34 -5.70
CA LEU A 64 13.70 -0.69 -6.28
C LEU A 64 13.80 -1.96 -7.14
N THR A 65 14.82 -2.03 -7.99
CA THR A 65 15.05 -3.18 -8.88
C THR A 65 15.31 -4.46 -8.06
N GLU A 66 16.14 -4.38 -7.01
CA GLU A 66 16.45 -5.50 -6.13
C GLU A 66 15.26 -5.95 -5.29
N ILE A 67 14.42 -5.03 -4.82
CA ILE A 67 13.17 -5.37 -4.12
C ILE A 67 12.23 -6.09 -5.10
N ARG A 68 12.05 -5.57 -6.32
CA ARG A 68 11.15 -6.16 -7.32
C ARG A 68 11.55 -7.56 -7.76
N LYS A 69 12.85 -7.87 -7.81
CA LYS A 69 13.33 -9.24 -8.08
C LYS A 69 12.79 -10.26 -7.07
N ARG A 70 12.50 -9.84 -5.84
CA ARG A 70 12.02 -10.70 -4.76
C ARG A 70 10.52 -10.58 -4.53
N ASP A 71 9.99 -9.35 -4.52
CA ASP A 71 8.60 -9.05 -4.22
C ASP A 71 8.01 -8.08 -5.24
N GLN A 72 7.14 -8.65 -6.08
CA GLN A 72 6.43 -7.92 -7.13
C GLN A 72 5.20 -7.16 -6.59
N GLU A 73 4.70 -7.54 -5.41
CA GLU A 73 3.44 -7.04 -4.87
C GLU A 73 3.63 -5.92 -3.83
N CYS A 74 4.77 -5.89 -3.14
CA CYS A 74 5.11 -4.86 -2.15
C CYS A 74 4.89 -3.47 -2.73
N LYS A 75 4.13 -2.62 -2.03
CA LYS A 75 3.86 -1.26 -2.50
C LYS A 75 5.09 -0.40 -2.28
N ILE A 76 5.50 0.33 -3.31
CA ILE A 76 6.65 1.25 -3.25
C ILE A 76 6.21 2.62 -3.74
N LEU A 77 6.36 3.63 -2.88
CA LEU A 77 6.21 5.04 -3.21
C LEU A 77 7.59 5.67 -3.27
N ILE A 78 7.99 6.17 -4.44
CA ILE A 78 9.20 6.97 -4.54
C ILE A 78 8.92 8.37 -3.98
N LEU A 79 9.81 8.86 -3.13
CA LEU A 79 9.79 10.23 -2.58
C LEU A 79 11.14 10.89 -2.85
N SER A 80 11.26 11.71 -3.90
CA SER A 80 12.58 12.22 -4.31
C SER A 80 12.56 13.63 -4.89
N ALA A 81 13.70 14.32 -4.83
CA ALA A 81 13.92 15.61 -5.50
C ALA A 81 14.06 15.49 -7.03
N ARG A 82 14.24 14.27 -7.57
CA ARG A 82 14.30 13.99 -9.01
C ARG A 82 12.94 14.28 -9.67
N SER A 83 12.78 15.50 -10.18
CA SER A 83 11.49 16.03 -10.65
C SER A 83 11.26 15.93 -12.16
N ASP A 84 12.29 15.57 -12.93
CA ASP A 84 12.18 15.49 -14.38
C ASP A 84 11.19 14.38 -14.80
N TYR A 85 10.40 14.67 -15.83
CA TYR A 85 9.38 13.73 -16.32
C TYR A 85 9.98 12.38 -16.73
N SER A 86 11.16 12.36 -17.35
CA SER A 86 11.81 11.12 -17.76
C SER A 86 12.20 10.25 -16.56
N GLN A 87 12.71 10.86 -15.48
CA GLN A 87 13.09 10.15 -14.26
C GLN A 87 11.87 9.59 -13.51
N ARG A 88 10.75 10.34 -13.51
CA ARG A 88 9.49 9.87 -12.94
C ARG A 88 8.92 8.69 -13.71
N ILE A 89 8.97 8.74 -15.04
CA ILE A 89 8.56 7.64 -15.91
C ILE A 89 9.45 6.42 -15.64
N GLU A 90 10.79 6.60 -15.59
CA GLU A 90 11.71 5.50 -15.32
C GLU A 90 11.40 4.79 -13.99
N GLY A 91 11.18 5.55 -12.91
CA GLY A 91 10.84 4.97 -11.61
C GLY A 91 9.55 4.13 -11.64
N LEU A 92 8.53 4.61 -12.33
CA LEU A 92 7.26 3.90 -12.48
C LEU A 92 7.40 2.66 -13.38
N ASP A 93 8.12 2.76 -14.49
CA ASP A 93 8.38 1.65 -15.41
C ASP A 93 9.24 0.55 -14.75
N LYS A 94 10.12 0.91 -13.81
CA LYS A 94 10.86 -0.03 -12.95
C LYS A 94 10.00 -0.68 -11.85
N GLY A 95 8.73 -0.30 -11.75
CA GLY A 95 7.75 -0.97 -10.90
C GLY A 95 7.43 -0.24 -9.60
N ALA A 96 7.80 1.02 -9.43
CA ALA A 96 7.22 1.84 -8.34
C ALA A 96 5.71 1.99 -8.56
N ASN A 97 4.93 1.98 -7.48
CA ASN A 97 3.47 2.09 -7.56
C ASN A 97 3.00 3.54 -7.63
N ASP A 98 3.80 4.47 -7.11
CA ASP A 98 3.54 5.90 -7.18
C ASP A 98 4.85 6.69 -7.01
N TYR A 99 4.80 7.99 -7.32
CA TYR A 99 5.93 8.91 -7.25
C TYR A 99 5.48 10.26 -6.68
N LEU A 100 6.17 10.73 -5.64
CA LEU A 100 5.98 12.06 -5.06
C LEU A 100 7.29 12.86 -5.11
N VAL A 101 7.23 14.05 -5.68
CA VAL A 101 8.41 14.92 -5.86
C VAL A 101 8.59 15.84 -4.65
N LYS A 102 9.82 16.04 -4.19
CA LYS A 102 10.18 17.06 -3.17
C LYS A 102 10.30 18.46 -3.81
N PRO A 103 9.84 19.55 -3.16
CA PRO A 103 9.11 19.59 -1.89
C PRO A 103 7.64 19.17 -2.05
N PHE A 104 7.06 18.59 -0.99
CA PHE A 104 5.69 18.05 -0.99
C PHE A 104 4.91 18.49 0.25
N ASP A 105 3.59 18.39 0.17
CA ASP A 105 2.71 18.53 1.33
C ASP A 105 2.57 17.18 2.06
N PHE A 106 2.68 17.19 3.39
CA PHE A 106 2.56 15.96 4.18
C PHE A 106 1.17 15.29 4.05
N GLY A 107 0.12 16.09 3.86
CA GLY A 107 -1.22 15.61 3.56
C GLY A 107 -1.31 14.87 2.23
N GLU A 108 -0.55 15.30 1.22
CA GLU A 108 -0.41 14.58 -0.06
C GLU A 108 0.27 13.22 0.13
N LEU A 109 1.40 13.17 0.85
CA LEU A 109 2.08 11.91 1.17
C LEU A 109 1.14 10.94 1.88
N LEU A 110 0.39 11.42 2.88
CA LEU A 110 -0.58 10.61 3.61
C LEU A 110 -1.73 10.13 2.72
N ALA A 111 -2.21 10.96 1.79
CA ALA A 111 -3.26 10.58 0.86
C ALA A 111 -2.81 9.46 -0.10
N ARG A 112 -1.60 9.58 -0.66
CA ARG A 112 -0.98 8.56 -1.51
C ARG A 112 -0.71 7.26 -0.76
N THR A 113 -0.17 7.38 0.46
CA THR A 113 0.02 6.24 1.39
C THR A 113 -1.30 5.50 1.61
N ARG A 114 -2.38 6.21 1.97
CA ARG A 114 -3.70 5.59 2.15
C ARG A 114 -4.23 4.96 0.86
N ALA A 115 -4.00 5.57 -0.29
CA ALA A 115 -4.46 5.04 -1.58
C ALA A 115 -3.75 3.74 -1.94
N LEU A 116 -2.43 3.66 -1.72
CA LEU A 116 -1.61 2.46 -1.96
C LEU A 116 -1.95 1.33 -0.98
N LEU A 117 -2.14 1.67 0.29
CA LEU A 117 -2.48 0.72 1.35
C LEU A 117 -3.96 0.37 1.42
N ARG A 118 -4.79 1.01 0.59
CA ARG A 118 -6.22 0.70 0.52
C ARG A 118 -6.35 -0.73 0.05
N ARG A 119 -6.74 -1.61 0.98
CA ARG A 119 -7.15 -2.96 0.63
C ARG A 119 -8.30 -2.84 -0.34
N THR A 120 -8.07 -3.25 -1.58
CA THR A 120 -9.18 -3.62 -2.44
C THR A 120 -9.85 -4.76 -1.68
N PHE A 121 -11.05 -4.53 -1.15
CA PHE A 121 -12.02 -5.60 -1.00
C PHE A 121 -12.24 -6.14 -2.41
N ILE A 122 -11.30 -6.95 -2.91
CA ILE A 122 -11.66 -7.88 -3.96
C ILE A 122 -12.67 -8.73 -3.23
N GLN A 123 -13.92 -8.55 -3.62
CA GLN A 123 -15.07 -9.33 -3.21
C GLN A 123 -14.86 -10.77 -3.71
N GLN A 124 -13.81 -11.44 -3.24
CA GLN A 124 -13.52 -12.85 -3.52
C GLN A 124 -14.62 -13.72 -2.88
N ASN A 125 -15.29 -13.20 -1.85
CA ASN A 125 -16.55 -13.73 -1.35
C ASN A 125 -17.67 -12.71 -1.60
N THR A 126 -18.35 -12.83 -2.75
CA THR A 126 -19.71 -12.29 -2.91
C THR A 126 -20.70 -13.01 -2.00
N GLN A 127 -20.28 -14.13 -1.38
CA GLN A 127 -21.06 -14.90 -0.43
C GLN A 127 -20.84 -14.44 1.00
N LEU A 128 -21.83 -13.77 1.59
CA LEU A 128 -21.95 -13.64 3.03
C LEU A 128 -22.51 -14.94 3.61
N LYS A 129 -21.93 -15.42 4.71
CA LYS A 129 -22.45 -16.60 5.45
C LYS A 129 -22.70 -16.25 6.91
N HIS A 130 -23.88 -16.59 7.40
CA HIS A 130 -24.25 -16.47 8.80
C HIS A 130 -25.08 -17.68 9.23
N GLY A 131 -24.46 -18.63 9.93
CA GLY A 131 -25.09 -19.93 10.19
C GLY A 131 -25.44 -20.64 8.88
N ASP A 132 -26.69 -21.07 8.75
CA ASP A 132 -27.23 -21.71 7.55
C ASP A 132 -27.66 -20.73 6.44
N LEU A 133 -27.56 -19.42 6.69
CA LEU A 133 -27.87 -18.37 5.72
C LEU A 133 -26.65 -18.07 4.84
N ILE A 134 -26.84 -18.11 3.52
CA ILE A 134 -25.83 -17.73 2.52
C ILE A 134 -26.44 -16.67 1.60
N ILE A 135 -25.79 -15.52 1.45
CA ILE A 135 -26.22 -14.44 0.55
C ILE A 135 -25.14 -14.20 -0.49
N ASP A 136 -25.42 -14.44 -1.76
CA ASP A 136 -24.55 -14.06 -2.87
C ASP A 136 -24.95 -12.67 -3.37
N THR A 137 -24.20 -11.64 -3.00
CA THR A 137 -24.48 -10.23 -3.33
C THR A 137 -24.34 -9.94 -4.81
N ALA A 138 -23.51 -10.69 -5.54
CA ALA A 138 -23.34 -10.52 -6.98
C ALA A 138 -24.49 -11.18 -7.76
N LYS A 139 -24.88 -12.39 -7.36
CA LYS A 139 -26.02 -13.10 -7.98
C LYS A 139 -27.38 -12.63 -7.46
N ARG A 140 -27.39 -11.79 -6.41
CA ARG A 140 -28.59 -11.35 -5.69
C ARG A 140 -29.46 -12.53 -5.27
N CYS A 141 -28.84 -13.60 -4.78
CA CYS A 141 -29.56 -14.78 -4.31
C CYS A 141 -29.29 -15.04 -2.83
N VAL A 142 -30.28 -15.63 -2.17
CA VAL A 142 -30.23 -16.00 -0.75
C VAL A 142 -30.56 -17.47 -0.63
N MET A 143 -29.81 -18.20 0.20
CA MET A 143 -30.07 -19.58 0.55
C MET A 143 -30.17 -19.72 2.07
N TYR A 144 -31.10 -20.54 2.53
CA TYR A 144 -31.23 -20.94 3.93
C TYR A 144 -31.33 -22.47 3.99
N HIS A 145 -30.47 -23.13 4.78
CA HIS A 145 -30.33 -24.60 4.77
C HIS A 145 -30.10 -25.18 3.36
N GLN A 146 -29.28 -24.50 2.54
CA GLN A 146 -29.00 -24.88 1.15
C GLN A 146 -30.22 -24.87 0.21
N GLN A 147 -31.37 -24.33 0.63
CA GLN A 147 -32.53 -24.12 -0.21
C GLN A 147 -32.62 -22.65 -0.63
N PRO A 148 -32.96 -22.34 -1.90
CA PRO A 148 -33.13 -20.97 -2.35
C PRO A 148 -34.30 -20.30 -1.65
N VAL A 149 -34.09 -19.06 -1.23
CA VAL A 149 -35.13 -18.18 -0.67
C VAL A 149 -35.45 -17.13 -1.73
N GLU A 150 -36.67 -17.15 -2.25
CA GLU A 150 -37.15 -16.12 -3.15
C GLU A 150 -37.41 -14.84 -2.35
N LEU A 151 -36.68 -13.77 -2.70
CA LEU A 151 -36.90 -12.44 -2.16
C LEU A 151 -37.26 -11.49 -3.30
N SER A 152 -38.23 -10.63 -3.05
CA SER A 152 -38.47 -9.48 -3.92
C SER A 152 -37.27 -8.52 -3.89
N PRO A 153 -37.10 -7.65 -4.89
CA PRO A 153 -36.05 -6.64 -4.89
C PRO A 153 -36.05 -5.73 -3.65
N LYS A 154 -37.24 -5.48 -3.07
CA LYS A 154 -37.39 -4.70 -1.84
C LYS A 154 -36.90 -5.46 -0.61
N GLU A 155 -37.24 -6.74 -0.49
CA GLU A 155 -36.80 -7.60 0.62
C GLU A 155 -35.28 -7.82 0.59
N PHE A 156 -34.70 -8.01 -0.59
CA PHE A 156 -33.25 -8.10 -0.74
C PHE A 156 -32.54 -6.81 -0.29
N ALA A 157 -33.13 -5.64 -0.53
CA ALA A 157 -32.57 -4.35 -0.13
C ALA A 157 -32.55 -4.14 1.40
N PHE A 158 -33.40 -4.84 2.17
CA PHE A 158 -33.41 -4.76 3.64
C PHE A 158 -32.29 -5.54 4.30
N LEU A 159 -31.54 -6.36 3.56
CA LEU A 159 -30.46 -7.17 4.10
C LEU A 159 -29.23 -6.34 4.55
N ASN A 160 -29.22 -5.01 4.32
CA ASN A 160 -28.19 -4.05 4.78
C ASN A 160 -26.77 -4.60 4.69
N ILE A 161 -26.42 -5.04 3.49
CA ILE A 161 -25.11 -5.59 3.11
C ILE A 161 -24.21 -4.47 2.60
#